data_AF-L5KCW3-F1
#
_entry.id   AF-L5KCW3-F1
#
_cell.length_a   1.000
_cell.length_b   1.000
_cell.length_c   1.000
_cell.angle_alpha   90.00
_cell.angle_beta   90.00
_cell.angle_gamma   90.00
#
_symmetry.space_group_name_H-M   'P 1'
#
loop_
_entity.id
_entity.type
_entity.pdbx_description
1 polymer ?
#
loop_
_entity_poly.entity_id
_entity_poly.type
_entity_poly.pdbx_seq_one_letter_code
_entity_poly.pdbx_strand_id
1 'polypeptide(L)'
;MKVMPYVDILFGNETEAATFAREQGFETEDIKEIARKTQALPKVNLKRQRVVIFTQGSDDTIMATESEVTAFAVLDQDQKEIVDTNGAGDAFVGGFLSQLVSDKPLNECIRAGHYAASVIIRRTGCTFPEKPDFH
;
A
#
# COMPACT_ATOMS: atom_id res chain seq x y z
N MET A 1 -4.98 -2.75 19.54
CA MET A 1 -3.69 -3.44 19.34
C MET A 1 -3.68 -4.97 19.49
N LYS A 2 -4.81 -5.68 19.63
CA LYS A 2 -4.79 -7.15 19.85
C LYS A 2 -4.28 -7.98 18.65
N VAL A 3 -4.56 -7.54 17.42
CA VAL A 3 -4.22 -8.26 16.17
C VAL A 3 -2.86 -7.84 15.61
N MET A 4 -2.44 -6.59 15.83
CA MET A 4 -1.21 -6.02 15.26
C MET A 4 0.06 -6.86 15.46
N PRO A 5 0.28 -7.56 16.61
CA PRO A 5 1.45 -8.40 16.78
C PRO A 5 1.58 -9.58 15.79
N TYR A 6 0.48 -9.95 15.13
CA TYR A 6 0.41 -11.04 14.15
C TYR A 6 0.44 -10.56 12.70
N VAL A 7 0.41 -9.25 12.46
CA VAL A 7 0.37 -8.67 11.12
C VAL A 7 1.77 -8.67 10.51
N ASP A 8 1.94 -9.43 9.42
CA ASP A 8 3.15 -9.44 8.60
C ASP A 8 3.17 -8.28 7.59
N ILE A 9 2.03 -7.95 6.97
CA ILE A 9 1.89 -6.83 6.04
C ILE A 9 0.69 -6.00 6.46
N LEU A 10 0.90 -4.70 6.68
CA LEU A 10 -0.16 -3.74 6.96
C LEU A 10 -0.33 -2.80 5.77
N PHE A 11 -1.55 -2.71 5.26
CA PHE A 11 -1.94 -1.71 4.27
C PHE A 11 -2.77 -0.61 4.91
N GLY A 12 -2.71 0.59 4.34
CA GLY A 12 -3.62 1.69 4.66
C GLY A 12 -3.39 2.88 3.72
N ASN A 13 -4.22 3.89 3.82
CA ASN A 13 -3.99 5.19 3.18
C ASN A 13 -3.41 6.23 4.16
N GLU A 14 -3.07 7.41 3.67
CA GLU A 14 -2.50 8.51 4.43
C GLU A 14 -3.40 9.00 5.57
N THR A 15 -4.73 8.98 5.38
CA THR A 15 -5.70 9.44 6.39
C THR A 15 -5.81 8.42 7.52
N GLU A 16 -5.84 7.14 7.17
CA GLU A 16 -5.81 6.02 8.12
C GLU A 16 -4.49 5.98 8.89
N ALA A 17 -3.35 6.19 8.22
CA ALA A 17 -2.04 6.26 8.82
C ALA A 17 -1.93 7.43 9.81
N ALA A 18 -2.36 8.63 9.43
CA ALA A 18 -2.38 9.80 10.31
C ALA A 18 -3.26 9.59 11.55
N THR A 19 -4.44 9.00 11.36
CA THR A 19 -5.33 8.65 12.47
C THR A 19 -4.70 7.61 13.38
N PHE A 20 -4.11 6.56 12.80
CA PHE A 20 -3.41 5.52 13.55
C PHE A 20 -2.26 6.10 14.38
N ALA A 21 -1.44 6.98 13.79
CA ALA A 21 -0.33 7.64 14.47
C ALA A 21 -0.78 8.44 15.70
N ARG A 22 -1.90 9.18 15.56
CA ARG A 22 -2.50 9.94 16.65
C ARG A 22 -2.97 9.03 17.79
N GLU A 23 -3.72 7.98 17.46
CA GLU A 23 -4.25 7.03 18.44
C GLU A 23 -3.16 6.17 19.10
N GLN A 24 -2.00 5.99 18.44
CA GLN A 24 -0.83 5.32 19.02
C GLN A 24 0.14 6.29 19.73
N GLY A 25 -0.10 7.60 19.70
CA GLY A 25 0.77 8.59 20.33
C GLY A 25 2.16 8.66 19.69
N PHE A 26 2.25 8.57 18.37
CA PHE A 26 3.53 8.62 17.64
C PHE A 26 4.16 10.01 17.55
N GLU A 27 3.40 11.07 17.85
CA GLU A 27 3.86 12.47 17.86
C GLU A 27 4.50 12.91 16.54
N THR A 28 3.96 12.47 15.41
CA THR A 28 4.41 12.86 14.06
C THR A 28 3.26 12.82 13.06
N GLU A 29 3.32 13.67 12.05
CA GLU A 29 2.44 13.68 10.88
C GLU A 29 3.19 13.26 9.60
N ASP A 30 4.52 13.03 9.68
CA ASP A 30 5.32 12.55 8.54
C ASP A 30 5.00 11.08 8.27
N ILE A 31 4.39 10.81 7.11
CA ILE A 31 3.98 9.46 6.71
C ILE A 31 5.12 8.44 6.69
N LYS A 32 6.35 8.84 6.36
CA LYS A 32 7.52 7.94 6.36
C LYS A 32 7.90 7.56 7.77
N GLU A 33 7.84 8.51 8.69
CA GLU A 33 8.09 8.25 10.12
C GLU A 33 6.95 7.43 10.74
N ILE A 34 5.70 7.69 10.38
CA ILE A 34 4.55 6.87 10.79
C ILE A 34 4.73 5.42 10.30
N ALA A 35 5.10 5.22 9.04
CA ALA A 35 5.34 3.89 8.47
C ALA A 35 6.47 3.17 9.22
N ARG A 36 7.59 3.86 9.50
CA ARG A 36 8.72 3.32 10.28
C ARG A 36 8.30 2.92 11.69
N LYS A 37 7.62 3.79 12.43
CA LYS A 37 7.16 3.50 13.80
C LYS A 37 6.15 2.35 13.81
N THR A 38 5.25 2.30 12.83
CA THR A 38 4.29 1.20 12.68
C THR A 38 4.98 -0.13 12.38
N GLN A 39 6.01 -0.10 11.53
CA GLN A 39 6.81 -1.28 11.20
C GLN A 39 7.46 -1.86 12.45
N ALA A 40 8.02 -1.01 13.32
CA ALA A 40 8.73 -1.37 14.54
C ALA A 40 7.84 -1.81 15.72
N LEU A 41 6.50 -1.80 15.57
CA LEU A 41 5.59 -2.24 16.64
C LEU A 41 5.87 -3.69 17.07
N PRO A 42 5.53 -4.09 18.30
CA PRO A 42 5.74 -5.45 18.79
C PRO A 42 5.18 -6.50 17.82
N LYS A 43 5.93 -7.59 17.59
CA LYS A 43 5.58 -8.66 16.66
C LYS A 43 5.95 -10.02 17.23
N VAL A 44 5.05 -11.00 17.14
CA VAL A 44 5.27 -12.32 17.74
C VAL A 44 6.09 -13.25 16.85
N ASN A 45 5.88 -13.21 15.54
CA ASN A 45 6.59 -14.05 14.59
C ASN A 45 7.87 -13.35 14.14
N LEU A 46 9.01 -13.76 14.70
CA LEU A 46 10.33 -13.19 14.39
C LEU A 46 10.92 -13.72 13.07
N LYS A 47 10.33 -14.73 12.44
CA LYS A 47 10.80 -15.28 11.15
C LYS A 47 10.42 -14.41 9.95
N ARG A 48 9.44 -13.52 10.13
CA ARG A 48 8.97 -12.58 9.12
C ARG A 48 8.92 -11.20 9.73
N GLN A 49 9.59 -10.24 9.13
CA GLN A 49 9.53 -8.86 9.58
C GLN A 49 8.25 -8.19 9.07
N ARG A 50 7.75 -7.20 9.82
CA ARG A 50 6.59 -6.44 9.36
C ARG A 50 6.99 -5.60 8.15
N VAL A 51 6.11 -5.56 7.16
CA VAL A 51 6.11 -4.58 6.06
C VAL A 51 4.89 -3.69 6.24
N VAL A 52 5.07 -2.38 6.11
CA VAL A 52 3.98 -1.40 6.16
C VAL A 52 3.92 -0.69 4.82
N ILE A 53 2.74 -0.61 4.22
CA ILE A 53 2.53 0.02 2.93
C ILE A 53 1.41 1.05 3.08
N PHE A 54 1.71 2.32 2.83
CA PHE A 54 0.75 3.40 2.82
C PHE A 54 0.63 4.03 1.44
N THR A 55 -0.57 3.99 0.87
CA THR A 55 -0.91 4.70 -0.38
C THR A 55 -1.23 6.16 -0.09
N GLN A 56 -1.02 7.05 -1.08
CA GLN A 56 -1.26 8.49 -0.93
C GLN A 56 -2.00 9.10 -2.14
N GLY A 57 -2.99 8.38 -2.68
CA GLY A 57 -3.68 8.79 -3.90
C GLY A 57 -2.72 8.90 -5.09
N SER A 58 -2.48 10.13 -5.57
CA SER A 58 -1.54 10.43 -6.65
C SER A 58 -0.09 10.58 -6.19
N ASP A 59 0.14 10.79 -4.90
CA ASP A 59 1.48 10.92 -4.33
C ASP A 59 2.13 9.54 -4.13
N ASP A 60 3.44 9.54 -3.87
CA ASP A 60 4.23 8.32 -3.72
C ASP A 60 3.61 7.33 -2.72
N THR A 61 3.59 6.06 -3.07
CA THR A 61 3.31 4.99 -2.10
C THR A 61 4.53 4.77 -1.21
N ILE A 62 4.33 4.75 0.10
CA ILE A 62 5.38 4.56 1.09
C ILE A 62 5.42 3.11 1.54
N MET A 63 6.58 2.48 1.48
CA MET A 63 6.83 1.15 2.03
C MET A 63 7.89 1.24 3.12
N ALA A 64 7.59 0.76 4.32
CA ALA A 64 8.57 0.57 5.38
C ALA A 64 8.85 -0.92 5.60
N THR A 65 10.13 -1.26 5.62
CA THR A 65 10.67 -2.57 5.99
C THR A 65 11.54 -2.43 7.24
N GLU A 66 12.16 -3.50 7.72
CA GLU A 66 13.11 -3.42 8.85
C GLU A 66 14.32 -2.53 8.52
N SER A 67 14.78 -2.53 7.26
CA SER A 67 16.00 -1.83 6.86
C SER A 67 15.78 -0.39 6.40
N GLU A 68 14.66 -0.12 5.73
CA GLU A 68 14.47 1.16 5.04
C GLU A 68 13.01 1.56 4.87
N VAL A 69 12.82 2.84 4.56
CA VAL A 69 11.56 3.42 4.11
C VAL A 69 11.74 3.93 2.69
N THR A 70 10.99 3.37 1.75
CA THR A 70 11.12 3.63 0.32
C THR A 70 9.83 4.25 -0.22
N ALA A 71 9.97 5.22 -1.11
CA ALA A 71 8.85 5.86 -1.79
C ALA A 71 8.79 5.36 -3.24
N PHE A 72 7.59 5.01 -3.70
CA PHE A 72 7.32 4.51 -5.04
C PHE A 72 6.35 5.46 -5.73
N ALA A 73 6.84 6.14 -6.77
CA ALA A 73 6.03 7.02 -7.59
C ALA A 73 4.86 6.23 -8.20
N VAL A 74 3.66 6.78 -8.08
CA VAL A 74 2.47 6.25 -8.76
C VAL A 74 2.63 6.49 -10.25
N LEU A 75 2.17 5.54 -11.07
CA LEU A 75 2.19 5.67 -12.52
C LEU A 75 1.47 6.95 -12.94
N ASP A 76 2.12 7.80 -13.75
CA ASP A 76 1.52 9.04 -14.22
C ASP A 76 0.17 8.76 -14.92
N GLN A 77 -0.88 9.42 -14.46
CA GLN A 77 -2.23 9.28 -14.98
C GLN A 77 -2.69 10.64 -15.51
N ASP A 78 -3.16 10.70 -16.75
CA ASP A 78 -3.89 11.88 -17.20
C ASP A 78 -5.16 12.00 -16.34
N GLN A 79 -5.28 13.08 -15.57
CA GLN A 79 -6.43 13.33 -14.71
C GLN A 79 -7.76 13.30 -15.47
N LYS A 80 -7.74 13.54 -16.79
CA LYS A 80 -8.93 13.46 -17.65
C LYS A 80 -9.45 12.03 -17.85
N GLU A 81 -8.60 11.03 -17.64
CA GLU A 81 -8.98 9.62 -17.77
C GLU A 81 -9.51 9.03 -16.45
N ILE A 82 -9.40 9.76 -15.34
CA ILE A 82 -9.92 9.32 -14.04
C ILE A 82 -11.44 9.50 -14.04
N VAL A 83 -12.15 8.38 -13.90
CA VAL A 83 -13.61 8.31 -13.88
C VAL A 83 -14.14 8.14 -12.45
N ASP A 84 -13.49 7.29 -11.66
CA ASP A 84 -13.94 6.93 -10.31
C ASP A 84 -12.75 6.49 -9.47
N THR A 85 -12.52 7.07 -8.28
CA THR A 85 -11.42 6.65 -7.39
C THR A 85 -11.83 5.56 -6.40
N ASN A 86 -13.12 5.19 -6.38
CA ASN A 86 -13.61 4.14 -5.50
C ASN A 86 -12.98 2.78 -5.87
N GLY A 87 -12.48 2.09 -4.85
CA GLY A 87 -11.85 0.78 -5.02
C GLY A 87 -10.41 0.82 -5.52
N ALA A 88 -9.80 2.01 -5.72
CA ALA A 88 -8.38 2.10 -6.08
C ALA A 88 -7.45 1.43 -5.04
N GLY A 89 -7.74 1.61 -3.75
CA GLY A 89 -7.01 0.95 -2.66
C GLY A 89 -7.20 -0.57 -2.67
N ASP A 90 -8.42 -1.05 -2.88
CA ASP A 90 -8.70 -2.49 -2.98
C ASP A 90 -8.00 -3.12 -4.19
N ALA A 91 -8.02 -2.44 -5.33
CA ALA A 91 -7.34 -2.85 -6.54
C ALA A 91 -5.82 -2.87 -6.35
N PHE A 92 -5.26 -1.87 -5.67
CA PHE A 92 -3.84 -1.83 -5.31
C PHE A 92 -3.45 -3.05 -4.46
N VAL A 93 -4.22 -3.35 -3.42
CA VAL A 93 -3.98 -4.51 -2.56
C VAL A 93 -4.12 -5.81 -3.37
N GLY A 94 -5.12 -5.92 -4.24
CA GLY A 94 -5.30 -7.08 -5.12
C GLY A 94 -4.12 -7.30 -6.08
N GLY A 95 -3.64 -6.23 -6.72
CA GLY A 95 -2.46 -6.26 -7.58
C GLY A 95 -1.20 -6.66 -6.81
N PHE A 96 -1.00 -6.10 -5.62
CA PHE A 96 0.10 -6.46 -4.74
C PHE A 96 0.07 -7.95 -4.36
N LEU A 97 -1.08 -8.44 -3.91
CA LEU A 97 -1.25 -9.82 -3.49
C LEU A 97 -1.06 -10.81 -4.65
N SER A 98 -1.40 -10.42 -5.90
CA SER A 98 -1.22 -11.25 -7.10
C SER A 98 0.24 -11.64 -7.36
N GLN A 99 1.18 -10.78 -6.96
CA GLN A 99 2.61 -11.03 -7.12
C GLN A 99 3.20 -11.64 -5.85
N LEU A 100 2.72 -11.22 -4.67
CA LEU A 100 3.18 -11.75 -3.38
C LEU A 100 2.99 -13.27 -3.27
N VAL A 101 1.84 -13.79 -3.73
CA VAL A 101 1.54 -15.23 -3.75
C VAL A 101 2.50 -16.05 -4.61
N SER A 102 3.21 -15.39 -5.54
CA SER A 102 4.21 -16.01 -6.42
C SER A 102 5.65 -15.71 -5.98
N ASP A 103 5.85 -15.33 -4.71
CA ASP A 103 7.14 -14.97 -4.11
C ASP A 103 7.92 -13.91 -4.90
N LYS A 104 7.20 -13.02 -5.58
CA LYS A 104 7.83 -11.92 -6.32
C LYS A 104 8.43 -10.90 -5.34
N PRO A 105 9.49 -10.19 -5.75
CA PRO A 105 10.04 -9.07 -4.99
C PRO A 105 8.98 -8.01 -4.63
N LEU A 106 9.14 -7.33 -3.49
CA LEU A 106 8.16 -6.34 -3.00
C LEU A 106 7.96 -5.16 -3.97
N ASN A 107 9.01 -4.73 -4.66
CA ASN A 107 8.91 -3.70 -5.71
C ASN A 107 8.00 -4.14 -6.87
N GLU A 108 8.06 -5.41 -7.28
CA GLU A 108 7.14 -5.97 -8.29
C GLU A 108 5.70 -6.04 -7.76
N CYS A 109 5.52 -6.34 -6.48
CA CYS A 109 4.20 -6.31 -5.85
C CYS A 109 3.61 -4.89 -5.84
N ILE A 110 4.40 -3.87 -5.48
CA ILE A 110 3.96 -2.46 -5.55
C ILE A 110 3.63 -2.07 -6.99
N ARG A 111 4.47 -2.46 -7.97
CA ARG A 111 4.23 -2.19 -9.40
C ARG A 111 2.91 -2.77 -9.89
N ALA A 112 2.61 -4.01 -9.52
CA ALA A 112 1.32 -4.64 -9.83
C ALA A 112 0.14 -3.96 -9.15
N GLY A 113 0.32 -3.50 -7.90
CA GLY A 113 -0.68 -2.70 -7.20
C GLY A 113 -0.99 -1.38 -7.91
N HIS A 114 0.05 -0.62 -8.29
CA HIS A 114 -0.13 0.62 -9.07
C HIS A 114 -0.80 0.36 -10.41
N TYR A 115 -0.39 -0.69 -11.12
CA TYR A 115 -1.04 -1.11 -12.35
C TYR A 115 -2.54 -1.38 -12.14
N ALA A 116 -2.89 -2.24 -11.19
CA ALA A 116 -4.28 -2.60 -10.93
C ALA A 116 -5.13 -1.38 -10.53
N ALA A 117 -4.61 -0.51 -9.68
CA ALA A 117 -5.27 0.75 -9.32
C ALA A 117 -5.48 1.65 -10.53
N SER A 118 -4.47 1.80 -11.40
CA SER A 118 -4.56 2.62 -12.61
C SER A 118 -5.62 2.13 -13.61
N VAL A 119 -5.84 0.81 -13.67
CA VAL A 119 -6.89 0.22 -14.51
C VAL A 119 -8.27 0.52 -13.94
N ILE A 120 -8.44 0.41 -12.61
CA ILE A 120 -9.72 0.61 -11.96
C ILE A 120 -10.18 2.05 -12.01
N ILE A 121 -9.29 3.01 -11.78
CA ILE A 121 -9.71 4.41 -11.70
C ILE A 121 -10.25 4.99 -13.02
N ARG A 122 -9.97 4.32 -14.15
CA ARG A 122 -10.44 4.69 -15.50
C ARG A 122 -11.81 4.09 -15.83
N ARG A 123 -12.45 3.42 -14.88
CA ARG A 123 -13.70 2.68 -15.06
C ARG A 123 -14.65 2.98 -13.91
N THR A 124 -15.94 2.87 -14.14
CA THR A 124 -16.93 3.04 -13.06
C THR A 124 -16.92 1.81 -12.15
N GLY A 125 -16.68 2.02 -10.85
CA GLY A 125 -16.53 0.95 -9.86
C GLY A 125 -15.31 0.05 -10.09
N CYS A 126 -15.20 -1.02 -9.29
CA CYS A 126 -14.09 -1.97 -9.36
C CYS A 126 -14.28 -3.02 -10.48
N THR A 127 -14.15 -2.60 -11.75
CA THR A 127 -14.30 -3.48 -12.92
C THR A 127 -13.02 -3.54 -13.77
N PHE A 128 -12.71 -4.71 -14.33
CA PHE A 128 -11.48 -4.94 -15.11
C PHE A 128 -11.79 -5.35 -16.57
N PRO A 129 -10.87 -5.13 -17.52
CA PRO A 129 -10.95 -5.76 -18.84
C PRO A 129 -10.82 -7.29 -18.74
N GLU A 130 -11.16 -8.01 -19.81
CA GLU A 130 -11.15 -9.49 -19.85
C GLU A 130 -9.77 -10.09 -19.49
N LYS A 131 -8.69 -9.39 -19.86
CA LYS A 131 -7.31 -9.80 -19.57
C LYS A 131 -6.48 -8.64 -19.06
N PRO A 132 -5.58 -8.87 -18.08
CA PRO A 132 -4.60 -7.87 -17.67
C PRO A 132 -3.51 -7.72 -18.73
N ASP A 133 -2.98 -6.51 -18.82
CA ASP A 133 -1.82 -6.09 -19.61
C ASP A 133 -0.67 -5.69 -18.65
N PHE A 134 -0.30 -6.63 -17.79
CA PHE A 134 0.80 -6.49 -16.83
C PHE A 134 1.89 -7.51 -17.17
N HIS A 135 3.10 -7.01 -17.38
CA HIS A 135 4.27 -7.78 -17.83
C HIS A 135 5.47 -7.50 -16.93
#